data_AF-A0A8T5MNS3-F1
#
_entry.id   AF-A0A8T5MNS3-F1
#
_cell.length_a   1.000
_cell.length_b   1.000
_cell.length_c   1.000
_cell.angle_alpha   90.00
_cell.angle_beta   90.00
_cell.angle_gamma   90.00
#
_symmetry.space_group_name_H-M   'P 1'
#
loop_
_entity.id
_entity.type
_entity.pdbx_description
1 polymer ?
#
loop_
_entity_poly.entity_id
_entity_poly.type
_entity_poly.pdbx_seq_one_letter_code
_entity_poly.pdbx_strand_id
1 'polypeptide(L)'
;KDSQNITDLSYAHSNYIKKKVKSKKILDGIRLAKAFCHGTKTYGAESYVKGFSGYALELLVYHFGSFEKFLRELSKKRNKKIVIDIEKFYKKENVLLDMNGSKLDSPVILVDPTYKARNVLAALSDETFGRFQESASKFLKNPSVDFFEPKKIDFARAKTKAKKKGLEFMKLKIKTKKEEWDVAGAKLLKFFNHLEREFGKCFEVKEKEFEYEKKEGGLGYFSLKPRREIEFVGPFIKDKKNVLNFRKEHEKTYEKKGRIFALEKNGFSAKGFLKNWVKKNKRKIREMSISGIEVY
;
A
#
# COMPACT_ATOMS: atom_id res chain seq x y z
N LYS A 1 -17.69 27.60 15.83
CA LYS A 1 -17.65 26.45 16.77
C LYS A 1 -16.82 25.36 16.09
N ASP A 2 -15.53 25.39 16.35
CA ASP A 2 -14.58 24.44 15.76
C ASP A 2 -14.72 23.09 16.45
N SER A 3 -14.94 22.05 15.66
CA SER A 3 -15.03 20.68 16.15
C SER A 3 -13.62 20.20 16.58
N GLN A 4 -13.36 20.25 17.88
CA GLN A 4 -12.06 19.84 18.44
C GLN A 4 -11.92 18.32 18.61
N ASN A 5 -13.01 17.54 18.51
CA ASN A 5 -13.00 16.07 18.66
C ASN A 5 -13.47 15.31 17.40
N ILE A 6 -12.92 14.11 17.19
CA ILE A 6 -13.26 13.18 16.07
C ILE A 6 -14.75 12.82 16.07
N THR A 7 -15.36 12.72 17.26
CA THR A 7 -16.79 12.45 17.43
C THR A 7 -17.65 13.59 16.89
N ASP A 8 -17.25 14.84 17.15
CA ASP A 8 -17.96 16.04 16.66
C ASP A 8 -17.86 16.17 15.14
N LEU A 9 -16.70 15.83 14.57
CA LEU A 9 -16.50 15.75 13.13
C LEU A 9 -17.37 14.67 12.49
N SER A 10 -17.50 13.50 13.12
CA SER A 10 -18.32 12.40 12.61
C SER A 10 -19.81 12.79 12.55
N TYR A 11 -20.29 13.52 13.56
CA TYR A 11 -21.64 14.07 13.57
C TYR A 11 -21.84 15.13 12.46
N ALA A 12 -20.89 16.07 12.33
CA ALA A 12 -20.91 17.10 11.29
C ALA A 12 -20.91 16.49 9.87
N HIS A 13 -20.11 15.44 9.64
CA HIS A 13 -20.05 14.69 8.38
C HIS A 13 -21.38 14.07 8.00
N SER A 14 -21.99 13.34 8.94
CA SER A 14 -23.29 12.70 8.73
C SER A 14 -24.36 13.73 8.39
N ASN A 15 -24.40 14.84 9.13
CA ASN A 15 -25.37 15.91 8.89
C ASN A 15 -25.16 16.59 7.54
N TYR A 16 -23.92 16.85 7.15
CA TYR A 16 -23.60 17.45 5.85
C TYR A 16 -24.11 16.58 4.70
N ILE A 17 -23.81 15.28 4.72
CA ILE A 17 -24.24 14.34 3.68
C ILE A 17 -25.77 14.22 3.65
N LYS A 18 -26.43 14.05 4.80
CA LYS A 18 -27.91 13.98 4.88
C LYS A 18 -28.59 15.24 4.32
N LYS A 19 -28.00 16.42 4.54
CA LYS A 19 -28.55 17.68 4.03
C LYS A 19 -28.42 17.82 2.52
N LYS A 20 -27.28 17.39 1.95
CA LYS A 20 -26.92 17.61 0.54
C LYS A 20 -27.37 16.47 -0.40
N VAL A 21 -27.29 15.22 0.05
CA VAL A 21 -27.59 14.04 -0.74
C VAL A 21 -29.04 13.61 -0.52
N LYS A 22 -29.92 14.05 -1.43
CA LYS A 22 -31.35 13.67 -1.42
C LYS A 22 -31.76 12.80 -2.61
N SER A 23 -30.94 12.74 -3.65
CA SER A 23 -31.24 11.99 -4.87
C SER A 23 -30.95 10.51 -4.70
N LYS A 24 -31.94 9.65 -5.04
CA LYS A 24 -31.78 8.19 -5.09
C LYS A 24 -30.59 7.77 -5.99
N LYS A 25 -30.41 8.44 -7.13
CA LYS A 25 -29.29 8.19 -8.06
C LYS A 25 -27.92 8.37 -7.40
N ILE A 26 -27.76 9.40 -6.56
CA ILE A 26 -26.50 9.64 -5.85
C ILE A 26 -26.30 8.60 -4.75
N LEU A 27 -27.36 8.27 -3.99
CA LEU A 27 -27.30 7.23 -2.95
C LEU A 27 -26.91 5.86 -3.51
N ASP A 28 -27.49 5.46 -4.64
CA ASP A 28 -27.14 4.22 -5.32
C ASP A 28 -25.72 4.28 -5.88
N GLY A 29 -25.30 5.43 -6.42
CA GLY A 29 -23.92 5.66 -6.82
C GLY A 29 -22.91 5.52 -5.67
N ILE A 30 -23.27 5.95 -4.46
CA ILE A 30 -22.42 5.80 -3.26
C ILE A 30 -22.28 4.33 -2.89
N ARG A 31 -23.38 3.57 -2.92
CA ARG A 31 -23.36 2.11 -2.66
C ARG A 31 -22.46 1.40 -3.66
N LEU A 32 -22.61 1.72 -4.95
CA LEU A 32 -21.75 1.18 -6.01
C LEU A 32 -20.28 1.57 -5.80
N ALA A 33 -19.99 2.82 -5.46
CA ALA A 33 -18.62 3.26 -5.20
C ALA A 33 -17.96 2.51 -4.02
N LYS A 34 -18.71 2.30 -2.93
CA LYS A 34 -18.24 1.52 -1.78
C LYS A 34 -17.99 0.07 -2.16
N ALA A 35 -18.94 -0.58 -2.81
CA ALA A 35 -18.83 -1.97 -3.26
C ALA A 35 -17.66 -2.15 -4.26
N PHE A 36 -17.53 -1.25 -5.23
CA PHE A 36 -16.44 -1.24 -6.20
C PHE A 36 -15.08 -1.12 -5.49
N CYS A 37 -14.90 -0.12 -4.64
CA CYS A 37 -13.64 0.06 -3.92
C CYS A 37 -13.32 -1.13 -3.00
N HIS A 38 -14.35 -1.78 -2.45
CA HIS A 38 -14.17 -2.98 -1.65
C HIS A 38 -13.69 -4.16 -2.51
N GLY A 39 -14.34 -4.41 -3.66
CA GLY A 39 -13.95 -5.43 -4.62
C GLY A 39 -12.55 -5.22 -5.20
N THR A 40 -12.13 -3.96 -5.38
CA THR A 40 -10.81 -3.61 -5.93
C THR A 40 -9.72 -3.43 -4.86
N LYS A 41 -10.00 -3.71 -3.58
CA LYS A 41 -9.06 -3.55 -2.46
C LYS A 41 -8.50 -2.12 -2.34
N THR A 42 -9.39 -1.14 -2.48
CA THR A 42 -9.11 0.30 -2.33
C THR A 42 -10.05 1.00 -1.35
N TYR A 43 -10.97 0.28 -0.70
CA TYR A 43 -11.87 0.81 0.32
C TYR A 43 -11.26 0.70 1.72
N GLY A 44 -11.24 1.82 2.44
CA GLY A 44 -10.72 1.91 3.80
C GLY A 44 -9.58 2.92 3.94
N ALA A 45 -9.62 3.75 4.98
CA ALA A 45 -8.56 4.73 5.30
C ALA A 45 -7.56 4.22 6.34
N GLU A 46 -7.70 2.95 6.72
CA GLU A 46 -6.81 2.24 7.63
C GLU A 46 -5.38 2.23 7.10
N SER A 47 -4.42 2.20 8.02
CA SER A 47 -2.99 2.31 7.73
C SER A 47 -2.46 1.16 6.86
N TYR A 48 -3.17 0.03 6.81
CA TYR A 48 -2.85 -1.12 5.97
C TYR A 48 -3.58 -1.16 4.62
N VAL A 49 -4.61 -0.31 4.42
CA VAL A 49 -5.30 -0.18 3.12
C VAL A 49 -4.88 1.09 2.40
N LYS A 50 -4.80 2.21 3.13
CA LYS A 50 -4.44 3.55 2.62
C LYS A 50 -5.25 3.92 1.38
N GLY A 51 -6.56 3.69 1.45
CA GLY A 51 -7.53 3.86 0.37
C GLY A 51 -8.58 4.94 0.66
N PHE A 52 -9.76 4.77 0.06
CA PHE A 52 -10.87 5.70 0.18
C PHE A 52 -11.73 5.39 1.40
N SER A 53 -11.91 6.36 2.30
CA SER A 53 -12.88 6.23 3.39
C SER A 53 -14.32 6.27 2.87
N GLY A 54 -15.27 5.76 3.66
CA GLY A 54 -16.70 5.85 3.33
C GLY A 54 -17.16 7.29 3.09
N TYR A 55 -16.73 8.22 3.94
CA TYR A 55 -17.02 9.65 3.80
C TYR A 55 -16.39 10.25 2.54
N ALA A 56 -15.17 9.87 2.18
CA ALA A 56 -14.54 10.32 0.94
C ALA A 56 -15.38 9.90 -0.29
N LEU A 57 -15.82 8.65 -0.33
CA LEU A 57 -16.64 8.15 -1.44
C LEU A 57 -18.01 8.85 -1.52
N GLU A 58 -18.62 9.13 -0.37
CA GLU A 58 -19.86 9.92 -0.30
C GLU A 58 -19.69 11.30 -0.93
N LEU A 59 -18.63 12.03 -0.55
CA LEU A 59 -18.32 13.34 -1.10
C LEU A 59 -17.95 13.30 -2.58
N LEU A 60 -17.15 12.33 -3.02
CA LEU A 60 -16.70 12.22 -4.41
C LEU A 60 -17.87 11.91 -5.35
N VAL A 61 -18.72 10.94 -4.99
CA VAL A 61 -19.90 10.62 -5.80
C VAL A 61 -20.88 11.78 -5.81
N TYR A 62 -21.07 12.46 -4.67
CA TYR A 62 -21.88 13.68 -4.62
C TYR A 62 -21.34 14.76 -5.55
N HIS A 63 -20.04 15.05 -5.49
CA HIS A 63 -19.37 16.08 -6.29
C HIS A 63 -19.46 15.79 -7.80
N PHE A 64 -19.20 14.55 -8.22
CA PHE A 64 -19.25 14.16 -9.63
C PHE A 64 -20.66 13.82 -10.14
N GLY A 65 -21.63 13.66 -9.24
CA GLY A 65 -23.05 13.44 -9.54
C GLY A 65 -23.45 12.02 -9.94
N SER A 66 -22.51 11.10 -10.16
CA SER A 66 -22.76 9.67 -10.34
C SER A 66 -21.50 8.82 -10.11
N PHE A 67 -21.70 7.53 -9.84
CA PHE A 67 -20.62 6.55 -9.74
C PHE A 67 -19.71 6.53 -10.99
N GLU A 68 -20.32 6.47 -12.18
CA GLU A 68 -19.55 6.43 -13.44
C GLU A 68 -18.74 7.69 -13.68
N LYS A 69 -19.29 8.88 -13.38
CA LYS A 69 -18.55 10.14 -13.52
C LYS A 69 -17.39 10.21 -12.53
N PHE A 70 -17.60 9.76 -11.30
CA PHE A 70 -16.54 9.62 -10.31
C PHE A 70 -15.39 8.74 -10.82
N LEU A 71 -15.68 7.54 -11.33
CA LEU A 71 -14.65 6.66 -11.90
C LEU A 71 -13.94 7.32 -13.08
N ARG A 72 -14.68 7.93 -14.00
CA ARG A 72 -14.15 8.55 -15.23
C ARG A 72 -13.23 9.72 -14.93
N GLU A 73 -13.53 10.53 -13.93
CA GLU A 73 -12.73 11.70 -13.61
C GLU A 73 -11.46 11.37 -12.83
N LEU A 74 -11.52 10.39 -11.93
CA LEU A 74 -10.36 9.98 -11.13
C LEU A 74 -9.48 8.92 -11.80
N SER A 75 -9.98 8.16 -12.80
CA SER A 75 -9.15 7.19 -13.55
C SER A 75 -8.13 7.87 -14.49
N LYS A 76 -8.35 9.12 -14.86
CA LYS A 76 -7.45 9.89 -15.72
C LYS A 76 -6.10 10.10 -15.03
N LYS A 77 -5.02 9.69 -15.71
CA LYS A 77 -3.66 10.07 -15.30
C LYS A 77 -3.45 11.56 -15.49
N ARG A 78 -2.89 12.23 -14.48
CA ARG A 78 -2.63 13.67 -14.51
C ARG A 78 -1.22 13.94 -14.01
N ASN A 79 -0.57 14.92 -14.64
CA ASN A 79 0.77 15.38 -14.23
C ASN A 79 0.70 16.34 -13.04
N LYS A 80 -0.50 16.87 -12.74
CA LYS A 80 -0.76 17.75 -11.61
C LYS A 80 -1.65 17.06 -10.60
N LYS A 81 -1.47 17.44 -9.35
CA LYS A 81 -2.27 16.98 -8.22
C LYS A 81 -3.74 17.32 -8.41
N ILE A 82 -4.63 16.38 -8.06
CA ILE A 82 -6.07 16.60 -8.14
C ILE A 82 -6.51 17.32 -6.87
N VAL A 83 -7.18 18.46 -7.02
CA VAL A 83 -7.74 19.24 -5.92
C VAL A 83 -9.25 19.39 -6.14
N ILE A 84 -10.03 18.96 -5.16
CA ILE A 84 -11.49 18.99 -5.15
C ILE A 84 -11.93 19.78 -3.94
N ASP A 85 -12.53 20.94 -4.17
CA ASP A 85 -13.12 21.80 -3.16
C ASP A 85 -14.60 22.00 -3.47
N ILE A 86 -15.46 21.29 -2.73
CA ILE A 86 -16.90 21.22 -2.99
C ILE A 86 -17.59 22.55 -2.66
N GLU A 87 -17.17 23.20 -1.58
CA GLU A 87 -17.75 24.46 -1.09
C GLU A 87 -16.98 25.70 -1.58
N LYS A 88 -15.91 25.52 -2.36
CA LYS A 88 -15.08 26.58 -2.95
C LYS A 88 -14.51 27.54 -1.90
N PHE A 89 -14.03 26.98 -0.78
CA PHE A 89 -13.37 27.75 0.28
C PHE A 89 -12.11 28.49 -0.19
N TYR A 90 -11.43 27.97 -1.21
CA TYR A 90 -10.17 28.51 -1.69
C TYR A 90 -10.25 29.04 -3.12
N LYS A 91 -9.51 30.13 -3.38
CA LYS A 91 -9.11 30.50 -4.74
C LYS A 91 -8.01 29.53 -5.19
N LYS A 92 -8.00 29.12 -6.47
CA LYS A 92 -7.29 27.95 -7.04
C LYS A 92 -5.81 27.76 -6.62
N GLU A 93 -5.13 28.81 -6.20
CA GLU A 93 -3.69 28.81 -5.86
C GLU A 93 -3.40 28.64 -4.35
N ASN A 94 -4.39 28.81 -3.47
CA ASN A 94 -4.16 28.91 -2.02
C ASN A 94 -4.38 27.60 -1.25
N VAL A 95 -5.01 26.59 -1.85
CA VAL A 95 -5.34 25.32 -1.16
C VAL A 95 -4.09 24.65 -0.57
N LEU A 96 -2.95 24.76 -1.24
CA LEU A 96 -1.70 24.11 -0.80
C LEU A 96 -0.99 24.86 0.32
N LEU A 97 -1.29 26.16 0.52
CA LEU A 97 -0.65 27.01 1.52
C LEU A 97 -1.34 26.90 2.89
N ASP A 98 -2.67 26.71 2.91
CA ASP A 98 -3.48 26.66 4.13
C ASP A 98 -3.66 25.24 4.70
N MET A 99 -3.14 24.22 4.02
CA MET A 99 -3.23 22.82 4.44
C MET A 99 -1.91 22.32 5.03
N ASN A 100 -1.96 21.67 6.20
CA ASN A 100 -0.77 21.06 6.81
C ASN A 100 0.00 20.20 5.80
N GLY A 101 1.30 20.48 5.63
CA GLY A 101 2.15 19.87 4.61
C GLY A 101 2.14 18.33 4.58
N SER A 102 2.06 17.67 5.75
CA SER A 102 1.98 16.20 5.83
C SER A 102 0.67 15.60 5.27
N LYS A 103 -0.36 16.42 5.05
CA LYS A 103 -1.65 16.02 4.44
C LYS A 103 -1.64 16.23 2.91
N LEU A 104 -0.54 16.74 2.37
CA LEU A 104 -0.31 16.97 0.95
C LEU A 104 0.46 15.83 0.26
N ASP A 105 0.74 14.71 0.94
CA ASP A 105 1.37 13.56 0.29
C ASP A 105 0.36 12.68 -0.47
N SER A 106 -0.93 12.80 -0.17
CA SER A 106 -1.98 12.04 -0.88
C SER A 106 -2.12 12.50 -2.34
N PRO A 107 -2.35 11.59 -3.32
CA PRO A 107 -2.48 11.94 -4.75
C PRO A 107 -3.68 12.84 -5.06
N VAL A 108 -4.69 12.86 -4.17
CA VAL A 108 -5.91 13.65 -4.31
C VAL A 108 -6.14 14.46 -3.04
N ILE A 109 -6.32 15.76 -3.19
CA ILE A 109 -6.78 16.65 -2.12
C ILE A 109 -8.28 16.79 -2.27
N LEU A 110 -9.02 16.30 -1.29
CA LEU A 110 -10.45 16.51 -1.14
C LEU A 110 -10.66 17.37 0.10
N VAL A 111 -10.98 18.65 -0.10
CA VAL A 111 -11.22 19.60 1.00
C VAL A 111 -12.48 19.17 1.75
N ASP A 112 -12.38 19.01 3.06
CA ASP A 112 -13.52 18.66 3.91
C ASP A 112 -14.50 19.86 3.96
N PRO A 113 -15.75 19.71 3.48
CA PRO A 113 -16.72 20.80 3.45
C PRO A 113 -17.16 21.25 4.85
N THR A 114 -16.88 20.46 5.89
CA THR A 114 -17.17 20.80 7.29
C THR A 114 -15.94 21.34 8.02
N TYR A 115 -14.74 21.18 7.45
CA TYR A 115 -13.49 21.65 8.04
C TYR A 115 -12.42 21.94 6.98
N LYS A 116 -12.36 23.18 6.49
CA LYS A 116 -11.51 23.60 5.35
C LYS A 116 -10.03 23.22 5.42
N ALA A 117 -9.45 23.10 6.62
CA ALA A 117 -8.03 22.75 6.82
C ALA A 117 -7.73 21.23 6.75
N ARG A 118 -8.73 20.39 6.41
CA ARG A 118 -8.62 18.93 6.36
C ARG A 118 -8.70 18.40 4.92
N ASN A 119 -7.73 17.55 4.58
CA ASN A 119 -7.82 16.64 3.44
C ASN A 119 -8.58 15.38 3.87
N VAL A 120 -9.76 15.13 3.32
CA VAL A 120 -10.54 13.91 3.56
C VAL A 120 -9.81 12.67 3.03
N LEU A 121 -8.96 12.83 2.01
CA LEU A 121 -8.17 11.78 1.38
C LEU A 121 -6.72 11.73 1.89
N ALA A 122 -6.41 12.29 3.06
CA ALA A 122 -5.04 12.32 3.60
C ALA A 122 -4.39 10.91 3.72
N ALA A 123 -5.19 9.87 3.95
CA ALA A 123 -4.71 8.50 4.08
C ALA A 123 -4.51 7.77 2.74
N LEU A 124 -5.05 8.31 1.64
CA LEU A 124 -4.96 7.68 0.31
C LEU A 124 -3.49 7.71 -0.15
N SER A 125 -2.95 6.55 -0.51
CA SER A 125 -1.59 6.44 -1.06
C SER A 125 -1.59 6.41 -2.59
N ASP A 126 -0.46 6.80 -3.20
CA ASP A 126 -0.25 6.68 -4.65
C ASP A 126 -0.43 5.24 -5.15
N GLU A 127 0.03 4.25 -4.39
CA GLU A 127 -0.09 2.84 -4.74
C GLU A 127 -1.57 2.42 -4.81
N THR A 128 -2.36 2.71 -3.77
CA THR A 128 -3.78 2.39 -3.73
C THR A 128 -4.56 3.19 -4.76
N PHE A 129 -4.20 4.46 -4.99
CA PHE A 129 -4.82 5.27 -6.03
C PHE A 129 -4.51 4.75 -7.44
N GLY A 130 -3.27 4.36 -7.72
CA GLY A 130 -2.89 3.73 -8.99
C GLY A 130 -3.68 2.45 -9.26
N ARG A 131 -3.87 1.60 -8.24
CA ARG A 131 -4.73 0.40 -8.32
C ARG A 131 -6.19 0.75 -8.60
N PHE A 132 -6.71 1.81 -7.97
CA PHE A 132 -8.05 2.32 -8.25
C PHE A 132 -8.15 2.79 -9.71
N GLN A 133 -7.19 3.59 -10.20
CA GLN A 133 -7.21 4.09 -11.58
C GLN A 133 -7.18 2.97 -12.62
N GLU A 134 -6.37 1.94 -12.38
CA GLU A 134 -6.29 0.76 -13.24
C GLU A 134 -7.63 0.00 -13.25
N SER A 135 -8.18 -0.29 -12.07
CA SER A 135 -9.46 -1.00 -11.93
C SER A 135 -10.61 -0.20 -12.54
N ALA A 136 -10.67 1.11 -12.30
CA ALA A 136 -11.67 2.02 -12.85
C ALA A 136 -11.59 2.06 -14.38
N SER A 137 -10.37 2.14 -14.94
CA SER A 137 -10.16 2.13 -16.39
C SER A 137 -10.59 0.81 -17.02
N LYS A 138 -10.34 -0.33 -16.35
CA LYS A 138 -10.78 -1.65 -16.82
C LYS A 138 -12.29 -1.79 -16.77
N PHE A 139 -12.92 -1.40 -15.66
CA PHE A 139 -14.36 -1.45 -15.50
C PHE A 139 -15.09 -0.56 -16.50
N LEU A 140 -14.62 0.68 -16.73
CA LEU A 140 -15.22 1.59 -17.71
C LEU A 140 -15.12 1.07 -19.16
N LYS A 141 -14.15 0.20 -19.46
CA LYS A 141 -14.00 -0.44 -20.78
C LYS A 141 -14.83 -1.71 -20.90
N ASN A 142 -14.83 -2.55 -19.87
CA ASN A 142 -15.56 -3.81 -19.83
C ASN A 142 -16.19 -4.01 -18.45
N PRO A 143 -17.42 -3.49 -18.22
CA PRO A 143 -18.10 -3.60 -16.94
C PRO A 143 -18.35 -5.05 -16.54
N SER A 144 -18.14 -5.38 -15.27
CA SER A 144 -18.41 -6.72 -14.73
C SER A 144 -18.71 -6.66 -13.23
N VAL A 145 -19.54 -7.59 -12.76
CA VAL A 145 -19.89 -7.75 -11.33
C VAL A 145 -18.65 -8.10 -10.49
N ASP A 146 -17.67 -8.77 -11.09
CA ASP A 146 -16.39 -9.13 -10.48
C ASP A 146 -15.63 -7.97 -9.83
N PHE A 147 -15.86 -6.72 -10.27
CA PHE A 147 -15.21 -5.54 -9.69
C PHE A 147 -15.83 -5.10 -8.35
N PHE A 148 -17.02 -5.62 -8.02
CA PHE A 148 -17.75 -5.29 -6.80
C PHE A 148 -17.62 -6.38 -5.73
N GLU A 149 -17.04 -7.53 -6.08
CA GLU A 149 -16.90 -8.66 -5.17
C GLU A 149 -15.48 -8.73 -4.60
N PRO A 150 -15.31 -8.79 -3.26
CA PRO A 150 -14.00 -8.94 -2.65
C PRO A 150 -13.40 -10.30 -3.01
N LYS A 151 -12.28 -10.28 -3.75
CA LYS A 151 -11.54 -11.49 -4.11
C LYS A 151 -10.45 -11.76 -3.08
N LYS A 152 -10.58 -12.87 -2.35
CA LYS A 152 -9.49 -13.42 -1.54
C LYS A 152 -8.31 -13.81 -2.43
N ILE A 153 -7.12 -13.82 -1.86
CA ILE A 153 -5.93 -14.27 -2.60
C ILE A 153 -6.07 -15.76 -2.95
N ASP A 154 -6.14 -16.07 -4.25
CA ASP A 154 -6.05 -17.44 -4.74
C ASP A 154 -4.58 -17.86 -4.87
N PHE A 155 -4.05 -18.41 -3.77
CA PHE A 155 -2.68 -18.88 -3.70
C PHE A 155 -2.37 -20.01 -4.69
N ALA A 156 -3.36 -20.86 -5.02
CA ALA A 156 -3.16 -21.98 -5.95
C ALA A 156 -2.98 -21.48 -7.38
N ARG A 157 -3.81 -20.52 -7.79
CA ARG A 157 -3.68 -19.83 -9.08
C ARG A 157 -2.39 -19.03 -9.16
N ALA A 158 -2.04 -18.29 -8.11
CA ALA A 158 -0.78 -17.53 -8.06
C ALA A 158 0.44 -18.44 -8.20
N LYS A 159 0.46 -19.58 -7.48
CA LYS A 159 1.51 -20.60 -7.59
C LYS A 159 1.61 -21.18 -9.00
N THR A 160 0.47 -21.52 -9.60
CA THR A 160 0.40 -22.06 -10.97
C THR A 160 0.95 -21.05 -11.98
N LYS A 161 0.58 -19.77 -11.84
CA LYS A 161 1.07 -18.68 -12.70
C LYS A 161 2.57 -18.47 -12.56
N ALA A 162 3.09 -18.48 -11.34
CA ALA A 162 4.53 -18.38 -11.07
C ALA A 162 5.30 -19.54 -11.72
N LYS A 163 4.83 -20.78 -11.54
CA LYS A 163 5.44 -21.98 -12.14
C LYS A 163 5.48 -21.91 -13.67
N LYS A 164 4.37 -21.49 -14.32
CA LYS A 164 4.30 -21.29 -15.78
C LYS A 164 5.32 -20.26 -16.28
N LYS A 165 5.69 -19.28 -15.47
CA LYS A 165 6.70 -18.25 -15.79
C LYS A 165 8.13 -18.62 -15.34
N GLY A 166 8.35 -19.83 -14.81
CA GLY A 166 9.66 -20.24 -14.27
C GLY A 166 10.10 -19.42 -13.05
N LEU A 167 9.14 -18.93 -12.25
CA LEU A 167 9.40 -18.13 -11.05
C LEU A 167 9.30 -18.99 -9.79
N GLU A 168 10.08 -18.64 -8.78
CA GLU A 168 9.92 -19.18 -7.43
C GLU A 168 8.69 -18.56 -6.78
N PHE A 169 7.80 -19.41 -6.25
CA PHE A 169 6.63 -18.97 -5.49
C PHE A 169 6.85 -19.21 -4.00
N MET A 170 6.65 -18.17 -3.21
CA MET A 170 6.72 -18.26 -1.75
C MET A 170 5.43 -17.73 -1.13
N LYS A 171 4.69 -18.60 -0.44
CA LYS A 171 3.58 -18.20 0.42
C LYS A 171 4.08 -18.05 1.87
N LEU A 172 3.57 -17.05 2.58
CA LEU A 172 3.93 -16.81 3.97
C LEU A 172 2.77 -16.29 4.83
N LYS A 173 2.78 -16.65 6.11
CA LYS A 173 1.91 -16.10 7.16
C LYS A 173 2.78 -15.35 8.16
N ILE A 174 2.45 -14.08 8.41
CA ILE A 174 3.14 -13.21 9.38
C ILE A 174 2.18 -12.97 10.54
N LYS A 175 2.68 -13.10 11.77
CA LYS A 175 1.92 -12.88 13.01
C LYS A 175 2.48 -11.69 13.79
N THR A 176 1.62 -11.01 14.54
CA THR A 176 1.98 -9.94 15.48
C THR A 176 1.24 -10.14 16.79
N LYS A 177 1.78 -9.61 17.90
CA LYS A 177 1.12 -9.57 19.22
C LYS A 177 0.29 -8.30 19.42
N LYS A 178 0.17 -7.42 18.42
CA LYS A 178 -0.63 -6.20 18.53
C LYS A 178 -2.11 -6.54 18.41
N GLU A 179 -2.90 -6.04 19.35
CA GLU A 179 -4.34 -6.31 19.45
C GLU A 179 -5.18 -5.32 18.64
N GLU A 180 -4.77 -4.04 18.65
CA GLU A 180 -5.40 -3.00 17.83
C GLU A 180 -5.26 -3.32 16.35
N TRP A 181 -6.37 -3.65 15.70
CA TRP A 181 -6.41 -4.27 14.39
C TRP A 181 -5.78 -3.40 13.28
N ASP A 182 -5.94 -2.07 13.32
CA ASP A 182 -5.27 -1.17 12.37
C ASP A 182 -3.75 -1.16 12.61
N VAL A 183 -3.33 -1.08 13.88
CA VAL A 183 -1.91 -1.13 14.26
C VAL A 183 -1.29 -2.47 13.85
N ALA A 184 -2.00 -3.58 14.08
CA ALA A 184 -1.58 -4.92 13.70
C ALA A 184 -1.43 -5.02 12.17
N GLY A 185 -2.46 -4.67 11.41
CA GLY A 185 -2.43 -4.66 9.95
C GLY A 185 -1.28 -3.81 9.40
N ALA A 186 -1.08 -2.61 9.96
CA ALA A 186 -0.01 -1.70 9.53
C ALA A 186 1.39 -2.28 9.77
N LYS A 187 1.62 -2.91 10.92
CA LYS A 187 2.90 -3.57 11.25
C LYS A 187 3.17 -4.74 10.33
N LEU A 188 2.16 -5.58 10.09
CA LEU A 188 2.27 -6.75 9.21
C LEU A 188 2.56 -6.33 7.77
N LEU A 189 1.84 -5.36 7.22
CA LEU A 189 2.10 -4.83 5.88
C LEU A 189 3.48 -4.17 5.79
N LYS A 190 3.87 -3.39 6.80
CA LYS A 190 5.20 -2.77 6.86
C LYS A 190 6.31 -3.81 6.84
N PHE A 191 6.11 -4.93 7.53
CA PHE A 191 7.05 -6.04 7.50
C PHE A 191 7.05 -6.77 6.16
N PHE A 192 5.88 -7.01 5.56
CA PHE A 192 5.76 -7.60 4.23
C PHE A 192 6.50 -6.77 3.16
N ASN A 193 6.27 -5.47 3.12
CA ASN A 193 7.00 -4.53 2.23
C ASN A 193 8.48 -4.38 2.62
N HIS A 194 8.86 -4.70 3.86
CA HIS A 194 10.27 -4.81 4.20
C HIS A 194 10.89 -6.07 3.60
N LEU A 195 10.23 -7.22 3.70
CA LEU A 195 10.68 -8.46 3.08
C LEU A 195 10.82 -8.32 1.56
N GLU A 196 9.89 -7.64 0.88
CA GLU A 196 10.03 -7.33 -0.54
C GLU A 196 11.36 -6.63 -0.87
N ARG A 197 11.72 -5.59 -0.11
CA ARG A 197 12.98 -4.86 -0.29
C ARG A 197 14.21 -5.72 -0.01
N GLU A 198 14.11 -6.62 0.97
CA GLU A 198 15.17 -7.58 1.27
C GLU A 198 15.30 -8.64 0.16
N PHE A 199 14.18 -9.18 -0.34
CA PHE A 199 14.17 -10.05 -1.52
C PHE A 199 14.73 -9.34 -2.75
N GLY A 200 14.43 -8.05 -2.95
CA GLY A 200 14.91 -7.24 -4.07
C GLY A 200 16.43 -7.23 -4.26
N LYS A 201 17.19 -7.52 -3.20
CA LYS A 201 18.66 -7.63 -3.21
C LYS A 201 19.14 -8.88 -3.97
N CYS A 202 18.41 -9.99 -3.86
CA CYS A 202 18.81 -11.27 -4.45
C CYS A 202 17.85 -11.74 -5.57
N PHE A 203 16.65 -11.19 -5.62
CA PHE A 203 15.58 -11.59 -6.52
C PHE A 203 15.01 -10.36 -7.21
N GLU A 204 14.46 -10.56 -8.39
CA GLU A 204 13.53 -9.64 -8.99
C GLU A 204 12.11 -10.06 -8.56
N VAL A 205 11.43 -9.19 -7.80
CA VAL A 205 10.05 -9.42 -7.35
C VAL A 205 9.12 -9.12 -8.51
N LYS A 206 8.52 -10.15 -9.11
CA LYS A 206 7.63 -10.01 -10.27
C LYS A 206 6.20 -9.72 -9.88
N GLU A 207 5.71 -10.40 -8.85
CA GLU A 207 4.35 -10.25 -8.34
C GLU A 207 4.38 -10.41 -6.82
N LYS A 208 3.57 -9.63 -6.12
CA LYS A 208 3.34 -9.77 -4.67
C LYS A 208 1.89 -9.47 -4.37
N GLU A 209 1.37 -10.09 -3.33
CA GLU A 209 0.08 -9.71 -2.76
C GLU A 209 0.05 -10.00 -1.27
N PHE A 210 -0.69 -9.20 -0.53
CA PHE A 210 -0.83 -9.28 0.91
C PHE A 210 -2.27 -9.00 1.32
N GLU A 211 -2.77 -9.81 2.24
CA GLU A 211 -4.09 -9.69 2.83
C GLU A 211 -3.97 -9.81 4.35
N TYR A 212 -4.61 -8.89 5.06
CA TYR A 212 -4.68 -8.95 6.51
C TYR A 212 -6.00 -9.61 6.91
N GLU A 213 -5.91 -10.76 7.55
CA GLU A 213 -7.04 -11.46 8.15
C GLU A 213 -7.08 -11.08 9.63
N LYS A 214 -8.12 -10.34 10.03
CA LYS A 214 -8.30 -9.87 11.42
C LYS A 214 -8.14 -11.03 12.39
N LYS A 215 -7.33 -10.84 13.43
CA LYS A 215 -6.99 -11.84 14.48
C LYS A 215 -6.15 -13.04 14.02
N GLU A 216 -6.04 -13.33 12.73
CA GLU A 216 -5.26 -14.46 12.21
C GLU A 216 -3.84 -14.09 11.76
N GLY A 217 -3.63 -12.83 11.38
CA GLY A 217 -2.35 -12.30 10.91
C GLY A 217 -2.40 -11.90 9.44
N GLY A 218 -1.22 -11.74 8.85
CA GLY A 218 -1.06 -11.34 7.45
C GLY A 218 -0.68 -12.52 6.58
N LEU A 219 -1.47 -12.80 5.56
CA LEU A 219 -1.15 -13.78 4.52
C LEU A 219 -0.67 -13.07 3.26
N GLY A 220 0.40 -13.57 2.67
CA GLY A 220 0.89 -13.00 1.41
C GLY A 220 1.74 -13.97 0.62
N TYR A 221 2.08 -13.57 -0.59
CA TYR A 221 3.02 -14.31 -1.43
C TYR A 221 3.95 -13.39 -2.21
N PHE A 222 5.07 -13.97 -2.63
CA PHE A 222 5.99 -13.39 -3.61
C PHE A 222 6.19 -14.36 -4.78
N SER A 223 6.17 -13.83 -6.01
CA SER A 223 6.69 -14.49 -7.21
C SER A 223 8.04 -13.88 -7.54
N LEU A 224 9.09 -14.68 -7.43
CA LEU A 224 10.48 -14.23 -7.41
C LEU A 224 11.24 -14.84 -8.57
N LYS A 225 12.00 -14.00 -9.29
CA LYS A 225 12.99 -14.46 -10.25
C LYS A 225 14.38 -14.31 -9.63
N PRO A 226 15.14 -15.38 -9.39
CA PRO A 226 16.51 -15.26 -8.91
C PRO A 226 17.33 -14.37 -9.84
N ARG A 227 18.06 -13.40 -9.28
CA ARG A 227 19.09 -12.68 -10.05
C ARG A 227 20.23 -13.64 -10.33
N ARG A 228 20.95 -13.48 -11.44
CA ARG A 228 22.13 -14.32 -11.75
C ARG A 228 23.27 -14.04 -10.79
N GLU A 229 23.46 -12.77 -10.47
CA GLU A 229 24.49 -12.28 -9.57
C GLU A 229 23.88 -11.37 -8.50
N ILE A 230 24.51 -11.36 -7.34
CA ILE A 230 24.13 -10.56 -6.17
C ILE A 230 25.33 -9.74 -5.70
N GLU A 231 25.05 -8.49 -5.32
CA GLU A 231 26.04 -7.57 -4.76
C GLU A 231 25.92 -7.60 -3.23
N PHE A 232 26.95 -8.11 -2.55
CA PHE A 232 27.05 -8.02 -1.09
C PHE A 232 27.69 -6.70 -0.69
N VAL A 233 27.07 -6.02 0.28
CA VAL A 233 27.61 -4.79 0.85
C VAL A 233 28.44 -5.12 2.07
N GLY A 234 29.73 -4.81 2.00
CA GLY A 234 30.68 -4.96 3.10
C GLY A 234 30.83 -3.70 3.95
N PRO A 235 31.77 -3.72 4.90
CA PRO A 235 32.05 -2.61 5.80
C PRO A 235 32.65 -1.39 5.08
N PHE A 236 32.75 -0.27 5.79
CA PHE A 236 33.53 0.87 5.33
C PHE A 236 35.01 0.51 5.22
N ILE A 237 35.69 1.02 4.19
CA ILE A 237 37.10 0.70 3.90
C ILE A 237 38.02 1.05 5.08
N LYS A 238 37.64 2.06 5.89
CA LYS A 238 38.35 2.46 7.10
C LYS A 238 38.42 1.35 8.17
N ASP A 239 37.45 0.44 8.18
CA ASP A 239 37.39 -0.70 9.11
C ASP A 239 38.23 -1.87 8.57
N LYS A 240 39.56 -1.70 8.66
CA LYS A 240 40.54 -2.64 8.08
C LYS A 240 40.31 -4.09 8.50
N LYS A 241 39.94 -4.33 9.76
CA LYS A 241 39.73 -5.68 10.30
C LYS A 241 38.56 -6.38 9.62
N ASN A 242 37.41 -5.71 9.51
CA ASN A 242 36.23 -6.30 8.91
C ASN A 242 36.34 -6.36 7.38
N VAL A 243 37.05 -5.43 6.75
CA VAL A 243 37.38 -5.49 5.32
C VAL A 243 38.21 -6.74 5.01
N LEU A 244 39.18 -7.08 5.87
CA LEU A 244 40.01 -8.26 5.68
C LEU A 244 39.19 -9.55 5.76
N ASN A 245 38.26 -9.64 6.72
CA ASN A 245 37.34 -10.77 6.82
C ASN A 245 36.41 -10.87 5.61
N PHE A 246 35.90 -9.73 5.13
CA PHE A 246 35.04 -9.67 3.94
C PHE A 246 35.77 -10.17 2.68
N ARG A 247 37.04 -9.79 2.49
CA ARG A 247 37.89 -10.28 1.38
C ARG A 247 38.25 -11.77 1.49
N LYS A 248 38.22 -12.35 2.69
CA LYS A 248 38.40 -13.80 2.89
C LYS A 248 37.14 -14.60 2.57
N GLU A 249 35.97 -14.03 2.84
CA GLU A 249 34.68 -14.67 2.60
C GLU A 249 34.23 -14.57 1.13
N HIS A 250 34.67 -13.52 0.42
CA HIS A 250 34.23 -13.21 -0.94
C HIS A 250 35.41 -13.13 -1.92
N GLU A 251 35.38 -13.94 -2.99
CA GLU A 251 36.47 -14.02 -3.97
C GLU A 251 36.62 -12.74 -4.80
N LYS A 252 35.50 -12.15 -5.27
CA LYS A 252 35.50 -10.99 -6.17
C LYS A 252 34.98 -9.75 -5.46
N THR A 253 35.90 -8.95 -4.91
CA THR A 253 35.57 -7.71 -4.20
C THR A 253 35.99 -6.45 -4.96
N TYR A 254 35.26 -5.35 -4.76
CA TYR A 254 35.59 -4.03 -5.30
C TYR A 254 35.14 -2.92 -4.34
N GLU A 255 35.62 -1.70 -4.57
CA GLU A 255 35.36 -0.55 -3.71
C GLU A 255 34.43 0.45 -4.40
N LYS A 256 33.42 0.95 -3.67
CA LYS A 256 32.45 1.92 -4.21
C LYS A 256 31.95 2.83 -3.09
N LYS A 257 31.98 4.14 -3.27
CA LYS A 257 31.48 5.12 -2.29
C LYS A 257 32.01 4.89 -0.84
N GLY A 258 33.29 4.54 -0.69
CA GLY A 258 33.93 4.36 0.62
C GLY A 258 33.66 3.02 1.32
N ARG A 259 33.00 2.07 0.66
CA ARG A 259 32.71 0.71 1.18
C ARG A 259 33.25 -0.36 0.23
N ILE A 260 33.52 -1.54 0.79
CA ILE A 260 33.84 -2.74 0.01
C ILE A 260 32.56 -3.49 -0.37
N PHE A 261 32.53 -4.07 -1.56
CA PHE A 261 31.42 -4.84 -2.12
C PHE A 261 31.95 -6.15 -2.69
N ALA A 262 31.09 -7.15 -2.84
CA ALA A 262 31.39 -8.38 -3.56
C ALA A 262 30.29 -8.71 -4.57
N LEU A 263 30.67 -9.23 -5.74
CA LEU A 263 29.71 -9.71 -6.75
C LEU A 263 29.86 -11.23 -6.89
N GLU A 264 28.78 -11.96 -6.58
CA GLU A 264 28.79 -13.42 -6.58
C GLU A 264 27.58 -13.99 -7.31
N LYS A 265 27.70 -15.24 -7.78
CA LYS A 265 26.56 -15.98 -8.32
C LYS A 265 25.51 -16.19 -7.23
N ASN A 266 24.25 -15.97 -7.58
CA ASN A 266 23.17 -16.16 -6.62
C ASN A 266 22.90 -17.65 -6.38
N GLY A 267 23.29 -18.13 -5.21
CA GLY A 267 22.99 -19.49 -4.75
C GLY A 267 21.72 -19.61 -3.90
N PHE A 268 20.98 -18.51 -3.66
CA PHE A 268 19.84 -18.55 -2.75
C PHE A 268 18.56 -19.00 -3.44
N SER A 269 17.92 -20.05 -2.91
CA SER A 269 16.47 -20.20 -3.04
C SER A 269 15.76 -19.17 -2.15
N ALA A 270 14.55 -18.77 -2.50
CA ALA A 270 13.78 -17.80 -1.73
C ALA A 270 13.61 -18.28 -0.27
N LYS A 271 13.28 -19.57 -0.07
CA LYS A 271 13.13 -20.17 1.26
C LYS A 271 14.45 -20.17 2.05
N GLY A 272 15.56 -20.48 1.39
CA GLY A 272 16.90 -20.44 1.99
C GLY A 272 17.29 -19.02 2.42
N PHE A 273 17.07 -18.04 1.53
CA PHE A 273 17.29 -16.63 1.83
C PHE A 273 16.50 -16.17 3.05
N LEU A 274 15.18 -16.42 3.08
CA LEU A 274 14.33 -15.97 4.18
C LEU A 274 14.73 -16.61 5.52
N LYS A 275 15.05 -17.91 5.54
CA LYS A 275 15.53 -18.61 6.74
C LYS A 275 16.81 -17.98 7.29
N ASN A 276 17.78 -17.70 6.41
CA ASN A 276 19.03 -17.04 6.78
C ASN A 276 18.81 -15.62 7.26
N TRP A 277 17.95 -14.87 6.58
CA TRP A 277 17.62 -13.50 6.94
C TRP A 277 16.96 -13.42 8.32
N VAL A 278 15.97 -14.29 8.60
CA VAL A 278 15.29 -14.35 9.91
C VAL A 278 16.27 -14.70 11.02
N LYS A 279 17.20 -15.64 10.79
CA LYS A 279 18.24 -16.00 11.76
C LYS A 279 19.14 -14.80 12.11
N LYS A 280 19.56 -14.03 11.11
CA LYS A 280 20.43 -12.86 11.28
C LYS A 280 19.70 -11.62 11.83
N ASN A 281 18.38 -11.50 11.64
CA ASN A 281 17.63 -10.26 11.92
C ASN A 281 16.61 -10.37 13.07
N LYS A 282 16.81 -11.28 14.04
CA LYS A 282 15.88 -11.47 15.18
C LYS A 282 15.55 -10.18 15.94
N ARG A 283 16.53 -9.30 16.16
CA ARG A 283 16.33 -8.00 16.83
C ARG A 283 15.37 -7.11 16.03
N LYS A 284 15.63 -6.95 14.73
CA LYS A 284 14.82 -6.15 13.82
C LYS A 284 13.37 -6.66 13.72
N ILE A 285 13.18 -7.98 13.67
CA ILE A 285 11.85 -8.62 13.66
C ILE A 285 11.05 -8.22 14.91
N ARG A 286 11.68 -8.27 16.09
CA ARG A 286 11.05 -7.83 17.36
C ARG A 286 10.73 -6.33 17.37
N GLU A 287 11.65 -5.49 16.90
CA GLU A 287 11.43 -4.03 16.77
C GLU A 287 10.27 -3.70 15.82
N MET A 288 10.06 -4.52 14.79
CA MET A 288 8.92 -4.43 13.88
C MET A 288 7.63 -5.03 14.45
N SER A 289 7.63 -5.49 15.71
CA SER A 289 6.49 -6.08 16.41
C SER A 289 5.96 -7.38 15.76
N ILE A 290 6.83 -8.15 15.12
CA ILE A 290 6.48 -9.43 14.49
C ILE A 290 6.75 -10.58 15.46
N SER A 291 5.77 -11.46 15.64
CA SER A 291 5.81 -12.58 16.59
C SER A 291 6.04 -13.94 15.93
N GLY A 292 5.78 -14.07 14.62
CA GLY A 292 5.96 -15.33 13.90
C GLY A 292 5.95 -15.13 12.39
N ILE A 293 6.67 -16.02 11.70
CA ILE A 293 6.73 -16.09 10.22
C ILE A 293 6.68 -17.57 9.85
N GLU A 294 5.66 -17.97 9.10
CA GLU A 294 5.48 -19.33 8.58
C GLU A 294 5.58 -19.29 7.05
N VAL A 295 6.24 -20.28 6.45
CA VAL A 295 6.44 -20.38 4.99
C VAL A 295 5.83 -21.68 4.50
N TYR A 296 5.03 -21.63 3.44
CA TYR A 296 4.34 -22.77 2.83
C TYR A 296 4.85 -23.05 1.41
#